data_AF-A0A1B9L7G8-F1
#
_entry.id   AF-A0A1B9L7G8-F1
#
_cell.length_a   1.000
_cell.length_b   1.000
_cell.length_c   1.000
_cell.angle_alpha   90.00
_cell.angle_beta   90.00
_cell.angle_gamma   90.00
#
_symmetry.space_group_name_H-M   'P 1'
#
loop_
_entity.id
_entity.type
_entity.pdbx_description
1 polymer ?
#
loop_
_entity_poly.entity_id
_entity_poly.type
_entity_poly.pdbx_seq_one_letter_code
_entity_poly.pdbx_strand_id
1 'polypeptide(L)'
;MNQQNNNNYLNAVQADIKRPFIIAIIHKLVPFSMIWVSLVLMYGVICMYTNAVGQDEFYRFIFFLRSPVVIVLNCVALLITLFHSISWYNSVAKTIFSSRTDKKSLTYLLIVGLWLITMSVSAYLLLFILK
;
A
#
# COMPACT_ATOMS: atom_id res chain seq x y z
N MET A 1 32.49 35.17 5.78
CA MET A 1 31.82 34.47 4.66
C MET A 1 31.62 32.95 4.87
N ASN A 2 31.97 32.37 6.03
CA ASN A 2 31.98 30.91 6.23
C ASN A 2 30.77 30.35 7.04
N GLN A 3 30.09 31.18 7.84
CA GLN A 3 28.99 30.69 8.69
C GLN A 3 27.74 30.31 7.89
N GLN A 4 27.38 31.08 6.85
CA GLN A 4 26.18 30.80 6.06
C GLN A 4 26.26 29.47 5.28
N ASN A 5 27.46 29.07 4.85
CA ASN A 5 27.67 27.81 4.15
C ASN A 5 27.57 26.60 5.10
N ASN A 6 28.12 26.73 6.31
CA ASN A 6 28.03 25.70 7.35
C ASN A 6 26.58 25.48 7.82
N ASN A 7 25.81 26.55 7.93
CA ASN A 7 24.39 26.49 8.30
C ASN A 7 23.56 25.79 7.20
N ASN A 8 23.86 26.05 5.94
CA ASN A 8 23.17 25.41 4.81
C ASN A 8 23.51 23.92 4.71
N TYR A 9 24.76 23.53 5.02
CA TYR A 9 25.17 22.13 5.04
C TYR A 9 24.54 21.36 6.22
N LEU A 10 24.51 21.96 7.41
CA LEU A 10 23.81 21.40 8.58
C LEU A 10 22.31 21.25 8.32
N ASN A 11 21.67 22.25 7.70
CA ASN A 11 20.24 22.17 7.34
C ASN A 11 19.97 21.12 6.26
N ALA A 12 20.86 20.95 5.27
CA ALA A 12 20.74 19.92 4.23
C ALA A 12 20.91 18.50 4.81
N VAL A 13 21.88 18.31 5.70
CA VAL A 13 22.09 17.04 6.42
C VAL A 13 20.93 16.75 7.39
N GLN A 14 20.41 17.77 8.06
CA GLN A 14 19.30 17.62 9.01
C GLN A 14 17.94 17.43 8.30
N ALA A 15 17.78 17.92 7.06
CA ALA A 15 16.65 17.63 6.19
C ALA A 15 16.71 16.21 5.58
N ASP A 16 17.91 15.71 5.28
CA ASP A 16 18.13 14.37 4.73
C ASP A 16 17.99 13.26 5.81
N ILE A 17 18.48 13.50 7.03
CA ILE A 17 18.31 12.59 8.19
C ILE A 17 16.84 12.52 8.65
N LYS A 18 16.03 13.53 8.32
CA LYS A 18 14.58 13.57 8.57
C LYS A 18 13.74 13.07 7.41
N ARG A 19 14.28 12.30 6.46
CA ARG A 19 13.43 11.37 5.70
C ARG A 19 12.87 10.38 6.73
N PRO A 20 11.60 10.49 7.14
CA PRO A 20 11.21 10.12 8.49
C PRO A 20 11.43 8.62 8.64
N PHE A 21 12.28 8.25 9.59
CA PHE A 21 12.62 6.87 9.95
C PHE A 21 11.39 5.94 9.99
N ILE A 22 10.24 6.49 10.38
CA ILE A 22 8.92 5.85 10.35
C ILE A 22 8.51 5.37 8.95
N ILE A 23 8.68 6.19 7.90
CA ILE A 23 8.40 5.79 6.51
C ILE A 23 9.31 4.64 6.09
N ALA A 24 10.59 4.68 6.46
CA ALA A 24 11.52 3.59 6.14
C ALA A 24 11.13 2.27 6.85
N ILE A 25 10.64 2.35 8.08
CA ILE A 25 10.09 1.19 8.81
C ILE A 25 8.82 0.68 8.12
N ILE A 26 7.88 1.56 7.78
CA ILE A 26 6.63 1.18 7.09
C ILE A 26 6.95 0.50 5.76
N HIS A 27 7.89 1.03 4.97
CA HIS A 27 8.33 0.40 3.72
C HIS A 27 8.88 -1.01 3.93
N LYS A 28 9.62 -1.27 5.01
CA LYS A 28 10.11 -2.61 5.34
C LYS A 28 8.99 -3.56 5.81
N LEU A 29 7.90 -3.04 6.35
CA LEU A 29 6.73 -3.81 6.77
C LEU A 29 5.79 -4.19 5.60
N VAL A 30 5.87 -3.49 4.46
CA VAL A 30 5.07 -3.80 3.25
C VAL A 30 5.12 -5.28 2.86
N PRO A 31 6.30 -5.92 2.65
CA PRO A 31 6.36 -7.32 2.25
C PRO A 31 5.75 -8.26 3.30
N PHE A 32 5.92 -7.96 4.59
CA PHE A 32 5.30 -8.75 5.66
C PHE A 32 3.78 -8.70 5.58
N SER A 33 3.22 -7.49 5.41
CA SER A 33 1.79 -7.26 5.20
C SER A 33 1.26 -7.98 3.95
N MET A 34 1.99 -7.91 2.83
CA MET A 34 1.60 -8.58 1.58
C MET A 34 1.57 -10.11 1.72
N ILE A 35 2.59 -10.69 2.36
CA ILE A 35 2.65 -12.13 2.62
C ILE A 35 1.51 -12.55 3.55
N TRP A 36 1.23 -11.77 4.60
CA TRP A 36 0.12 -12.03 5.51
C TRP A 36 -1.22 -12.07 4.77
N VAL A 37 -1.54 -11.03 4.00
CA VAL A 37 -2.78 -10.95 3.22
C VAL A 37 -2.89 -12.10 2.23
N SER A 38 -1.80 -12.41 1.52
CA SER A 38 -1.73 -13.56 0.59
C SER A 38 -2.01 -14.90 1.29
N LEU A 39 -1.44 -15.12 2.49
CA LEU A 39 -1.66 -16.32 3.28
C LEU A 39 -3.11 -16.43 3.74
N VAL A 40 -3.70 -15.32 4.21
CA VAL A 40 -5.12 -15.27 4.61
C VAL A 40 -6.05 -15.56 3.43
N LEU A 41 -5.77 -15.00 2.25
CA LEU A 41 -6.50 -15.28 1.01
C LEU A 41 -6.37 -16.75 0.58
N MET A 42 -5.15 -17.30 0.60
CA MET A 42 -4.90 -18.69 0.27
C MET A 42 -5.68 -19.62 1.20
N TYR A 43 -5.64 -19.37 2.51
CA TYR A 43 -6.40 -20.13 3.49
C TYR A 43 -7.91 -20.03 3.24
N GLY A 44 -8.42 -18.84 2.92
CA GLY A 44 -9.82 -18.64 2.55
C GLY A 44 -10.26 -19.43 1.31
N VAL A 45 -9.43 -19.45 0.25
CA VAL A 45 -9.69 -20.22 -0.98
C VAL A 45 -9.70 -21.72 -0.70
N ILE A 46 -8.74 -22.22 0.10
CA ILE A 46 -8.69 -23.64 0.50
C ILE A 46 -9.95 -24.01 1.27
N CYS A 47 -10.34 -23.21 2.27
CA CYS A 47 -11.56 -23.45 3.05
C CYS A 47 -12.84 -23.38 2.21
N MET A 48 -12.90 -22.47 1.23
CA MET A 48 -14.02 -22.38 0.29
C MET A 48 -14.11 -23.64 -0.59
N TYR A 49 -12.97 -24.11 -1.11
CA TYR A 49 -12.90 -25.32 -1.92
C TYR A 49 -13.34 -26.55 -1.12
N THR A 50 -12.88 -26.70 0.12
CA THR A 50 -13.27 -27.83 0.99
C THR A 50 -14.75 -27.79 1.38
N ASN A 51 -15.34 -26.59 1.49
CA ASN A 51 -16.77 -26.43 1.77
C ASN A 51 -17.66 -26.87 0.59
N ALA A 52 -17.19 -26.73 -0.65
CA ALA A 52 -17.87 -27.30 -1.81
C ALA A 52 -17.93 -28.84 -1.77
N VAL A 53 -17.06 -29.48 -0.98
CA VAL A 53 -17.02 -30.94 -0.76
C VAL A 53 -17.85 -31.36 0.47
N GLY A 54 -18.60 -30.43 1.09
CA GLY A 54 -19.51 -30.69 2.22
C GLY A 54 -18.88 -30.62 3.61
N GLN A 55 -17.73 -29.95 3.76
CA GLN A 55 -17.05 -29.75 5.05
C GLN A 55 -17.29 -28.33 5.60
N ASP A 56 -17.67 -28.18 6.88
CA ASP A 56 -17.94 -26.89 7.55
C ASP A 56 -16.70 -26.00 7.80
N GLU A 57 -15.58 -26.28 7.14
CA GLU A 57 -14.29 -25.64 7.29
C GLU A 57 -14.30 -24.14 6.92
N PHE A 58 -15.25 -23.72 6.09
CA PHE A 58 -15.45 -22.30 5.77
C PHE A 58 -15.95 -21.49 6.97
N TYR A 59 -16.82 -22.06 7.81
CA TYR A 59 -17.27 -21.38 9.03
C TYR A 59 -16.11 -21.14 10.01
N ARG A 60 -15.17 -22.10 10.09
CA ARG A 60 -13.96 -21.96 10.91
C ARG A 60 -13.04 -20.84 10.39
N PHE A 61 -12.93 -20.68 9.07
CA PHE A 61 -12.24 -19.54 8.46
C PHE A 61 -12.89 -18.19 8.80
N ILE A 62 -14.22 -18.09 8.72
CA ILE A 62 -14.94 -16.86 9.10
C ILE A 62 -14.73 -16.53 10.58
N PHE A 63 -14.76 -17.54 11.46
CA PHE A 63 -14.48 -17.34 12.88
C PHE A 63 -13.03 -16.85 13.11
N PHE A 64 -12.07 -17.40 12.37
CA PHE A 64 -10.67 -16.93 12.38
C PHE A 64 -10.55 -15.47 11.93
N LEU A 65 -11.21 -15.07 10.84
CA LEU A 65 -11.23 -13.68 10.37
C LEU A 65 -11.87 -12.71 11.37
N ARG A 66 -12.87 -13.18 12.13
CA ARG A 66 -13.55 -12.39 13.17
C ARG A 66 -12.70 -12.21 14.44
N SER A 67 -11.59 -12.95 14.58
CA SER A 67 -10.68 -12.77 15.70
C SER A 67 -10.18 -11.32 15.77
N PRO A 68 -10.24 -10.65 16.93
CA PRO A 68 -9.86 -9.24 17.05
C PRO A 68 -8.42 -8.99 16.60
N VAL A 69 -7.53 -9.97 16.82
CA VAL A 69 -6.13 -9.91 16.38
C VAL A 69 -6.03 -9.88 14.85
N VAL A 70 -6.79 -10.73 14.16
CA VAL A 70 -6.78 -10.83 12.69
C VAL A 70 -7.40 -9.58 12.07
N ILE A 71 -8.46 -9.05 12.66
CA ILE A 71 -9.09 -7.79 12.23
C ILE A 71 -8.08 -6.64 12.30
N VAL A 72 -7.36 -6.50 13.42
CA VAL A 72 -6.33 -5.46 13.58
C VAL A 72 -5.21 -5.65 12.55
N LEU A 73 -4.72 -6.88 12.37
CA LEU A 73 -3.68 -7.17 11.37
C LEU A 73 -4.13 -6.82 9.94
N ASN A 74 -5.36 -7.17 9.57
CA ASN A 74 -5.92 -6.85 8.26
C ASN A 74 -6.11 -5.34 8.07
N CYS A 75 -6.54 -4.61 9.11
CA CYS A 75 -6.65 -3.16 9.06
C CYS A 75 -5.28 -2.49 8.87
N VAL A 76 -4.28 -2.91 9.64
CA VAL A 76 -2.89 -2.45 9.47
C VAL A 76 -2.36 -2.79 8.09
N ALA A 77 -2.63 -4.00 7.59
CA ALA A 77 -2.21 -4.42 6.26
C ALA A 77 -2.82 -3.57 5.14
N LEU A 78 -4.09 -3.19 5.30
CA LEU A 78 -4.79 -2.30 4.39
C LEU A 78 -4.15 -0.90 4.39
N LEU A 79 -3.88 -0.31 5.56
CA LEU A 79 -3.21 0.98 5.68
C LEU A 79 -1.81 0.97 5.03
N ILE A 80 -1.03 -0.09 5.27
CA ILE A 80 0.30 -0.27 4.67
C ILE A 80 0.19 -0.38 3.14
N THR A 81 -0.82 -1.10 2.64
CA THR A 81 -1.07 -1.26 1.20
C THR A 81 -1.42 0.09 0.55
N LEU A 82 -2.28 0.89 1.18
CA LEU A 82 -2.60 2.24 0.70
C LEU A 82 -1.36 3.14 0.65
N PHE A 83 -0.53 3.10 1.70
CA PHE A 83 0.74 3.83 1.72
C PHE A 83 1.68 3.37 0.60
N HIS A 84 1.78 2.06 0.37
CA HIS A 84 2.57 1.49 -0.72
C HIS A 84 2.07 1.99 -2.09
N SER A 85 0.76 1.99 -2.34
CA SER A 85 0.18 2.49 -3.60
C SER A 85 0.50 3.97 -3.85
N ILE A 86 0.37 4.83 -2.83
CA ILE A 86 0.73 6.27 -2.94
C ILE A 86 2.21 6.42 -3.34
N SER A 87 3.09 5.72 -2.62
CA SER A 87 4.54 5.78 -2.88
C SER A 87 4.88 5.23 -4.25
N TRP A 88 4.20 4.17 -4.69
CA TRP A 88 4.44 3.52 -5.98
C TRP A 88 3.97 4.42 -7.13
N TYR A 89 2.79 5.04 -7.05
CA TYR A 89 2.32 5.98 -8.09
C TYR A 89 3.27 7.16 -8.29
N ASN A 90 3.77 7.74 -7.19
CA ASN A 90 4.72 8.84 -7.28
C ASN A 90 6.04 8.40 -7.93
N SER A 91 6.57 7.23 -7.53
CA SER A 91 7.80 6.68 -8.12
C SER A 91 7.63 6.30 -9.59
N VAL A 92 6.52 5.66 -9.97
CA VAL A 92 6.24 5.26 -11.36
C VAL A 92 6.14 6.47 -12.26
N ALA A 93 5.36 7.48 -11.89
CA ALA A 93 5.21 8.68 -12.70
C ALA A 93 6.54 9.44 -12.83
N LYS A 94 7.33 9.50 -11.74
CA LYS A 94 8.67 10.11 -11.77
C LYS A 94 9.62 9.35 -12.69
N THR A 95 9.62 8.01 -12.68
CA THR A 95 10.47 7.19 -13.55
C THR A 95 10.10 7.34 -15.02
N ILE A 96 8.81 7.34 -15.36
CA ILE A 96 8.33 7.47 -16.75
C ILE A 96 8.71 8.83 -17.34
N PHE A 97 8.62 9.92 -16.56
CA PHE A 97 8.91 11.27 -17.03
C PHE A 97 10.29 11.79 -16.64
N SER A 98 11.16 10.93 -16.10
CA SER A 98 12.49 11.29 -15.61
C SER A 98 13.40 11.94 -16.66
N SER A 99 13.08 11.77 -17.95
CA SER A 99 13.85 12.32 -19.08
C SER A 99 13.35 13.69 -19.57
N ARG A 100 12.19 14.19 -19.10
CA ARG A 100 11.57 15.41 -19.65
C ARG A 100 11.38 16.50 -18.60
N THR A 101 12.42 17.34 -18.48
CA THR A 101 12.63 18.43 -17.50
C THR A 101 11.46 19.42 -17.33
N ASP A 102 10.53 19.51 -18.29
CA ASP A 102 9.46 20.53 -18.30
C ASP A 102 8.05 20.02 -17.97
N LYS A 103 7.85 18.72 -17.71
CA LYS A 103 6.50 18.13 -17.65
C LYS A 103 6.04 17.72 -16.25
N LYS A 104 6.22 18.59 -15.24
CA LYS A 104 5.65 18.38 -13.90
C LYS A 104 4.12 18.20 -13.93
N SER A 105 3.44 18.93 -14.82
CA SER A 105 1.99 18.79 -15.06
C SER A 105 1.61 17.38 -15.54
N LEU A 106 2.38 16.80 -16.47
CA LEU A 106 2.12 15.46 -17.01
C LEU A 106 2.31 14.36 -15.95
N THR A 107 3.28 14.54 -15.05
CA THR A 107 3.51 13.63 -13.91
C THR A 107 2.31 13.63 -12.97
N TYR A 108 1.81 14.81 -12.60
CA TYR A 108 0.61 14.95 -11.78
C TYR A 108 -0.62 14.34 -12.47
N LEU A 109 -0.76 14.55 -13.78
CA LEU A 109 -1.85 13.99 -14.59
C LEU A 109 -1.85 12.45 -14.59
N LEU A 110 -0.66 11.81 -14.65
CA LEU A 110 -0.55 10.36 -14.47
C LEU A 110 -0.95 9.92 -13.06
N ILE A 111 -0.45 10.57 -12.00
CA ILE A 111 -0.84 10.22 -10.62
C ILE A 111 -2.36 10.26 -10.46
N VAL A 112 -3.00 11.32 -10.95
CA VAL A 112 -4.47 11.47 -10.87
C VAL A 112 -5.17 10.40 -11.70
N GLY A 113 -4.66 10.10 -12.90
CA GLY A 113 -5.19 9.03 -13.76
C GLY A 113 -5.13 7.66 -13.08
N LEU A 114 -3.99 7.31 -12.46
CA LEU A 114 -3.85 6.04 -11.73
C LEU A 114 -4.81 5.96 -10.54
N TRP A 115 -4.98 7.05 -9.78
CA TRP A 115 -5.96 7.11 -8.70
C TRP A 115 -7.40 6.94 -9.19
N LEU A 116 -7.74 7.56 -10.31
CA LEU A 116 -9.08 7.47 -10.89
C LEU A 116 -9.40 6.03 -11.32
N ILE A 117 -8.43 5.32 -11.88
CA ILE A 117 -8.54 3.90 -12.23
C ILE A 117 -8.74 3.06 -10.96
N THR A 118 -7.91 3.27 -9.93
CA THR A 118 -8.00 2.50 -8.67
C THR A 118 -9.34 2.72 -7.97
N MET A 119 -9.83 3.96 -7.91
CA MET A 119 -11.16 4.27 -7.36
C MET A 119 -12.27 3.62 -8.19
N SER A 120 -12.16 3.64 -9.52
CA SER A 120 -13.13 3.01 -10.41
C SER A 120 -13.19 1.50 -10.22
N VAL A 121 -12.04 0.83 -10.15
CA VAL A 121 -11.94 -0.61 -9.90
C VAL A 121 -12.49 -0.97 -8.52
N SER A 122 -12.13 -0.20 -7.50
CA SER A 122 -12.63 -0.42 -6.13
C SER A 122 -14.15 -0.27 -6.05
N ALA A 123 -14.72 0.76 -6.67
CA ALA A 123 -16.16 0.97 -6.73
C ALA A 123 -16.89 -0.15 -7.50
N TYR A 124 -16.34 -0.56 -8.65
CA TYR A 124 -16.90 -1.66 -9.44
C TYR A 124 -16.90 -2.98 -8.66
N LEU A 125 -15.80 -3.29 -7.97
CA LEU A 125 -15.69 -4.51 -7.17
C LEU A 125 -16.68 -4.52 -6.00
N LEU A 126 -16.88 -3.38 -5.33
CA LEU A 126 -17.89 -3.25 -4.27
C LEU A 126 -19.31 -3.41 -4.81
N LEU A 127 -19.63 -2.79 -5.95
CA LEU A 127 -20.94 -2.95 -6.59
C LEU A 127 -21.19 -4.39 -7.03
N PHE A 128 -20.18 -5.08 -7.55
CA PHE A 128 -20.27 -6.48 -7.94
C PHE A 128 -20.46 -7.42 -6.75
N ILE A 129 -19.84 -7.12 -5.60
CA ILE A 129 -19.99 -7.94 -4.38
C ILE A 129 -21.36 -7.74 -3.70
N LEU A 130 -21.91 -6.53 -3.78
CA LEU A 130 -23.14 -6.14 -3.08
C LEU A 130 -24.40 -6.47 -3.89
N LYS A 131 -24.26 -6.68 -5.19
CA LYS A 131 -25.34 -7.01 -6.13
C LYS A 131 -25.46 -8.51 -6.32
#